data_AF-A0A0C1RPD6-F1
#
_entry.id   AF-A0A0C1RPD6-F1
#
_cell.length_a   1.000
_cell.length_b   1.000
_cell.length_c   1.000
_cell.angle_alpha   90.00
_cell.angle_beta   90.00
_cell.angle_gamma   90.00
#
_symmetry.space_group_name_H-M   'P 1'
#
loop_
_entity.id
_entity.type
_entity.pdbx_description
1 polymer ?
#
loop_
_entity_poly.entity_id
_entity_poly.type
_entity_poly.pdbx_seq_one_letter_code
_entity_poly.pdbx_strand_id
1 'polypeptide(L)'
;MIIDGNIIKEHVKNQCKNYQEQLLWKEITIIRFNTPVNLRITENLSERQKSLKGKYEAALVSENQKLATFESFGVKVNRETLSPEDITIEQFQNILRNVNDNENVKAAIVQFPIPSKFEDSLEILSPEKDIDIVREETNDLFSAPASYI
;
A
#
# COMPACT_ATOMS: atom_id res chain seq x y z
N MET A 1 21.56 -15.13 20.27
CA MET A 1 21.38 -13.66 20.30
C MET A 1 19.94 -13.39 19.89
N ILE A 2 19.13 -12.78 20.76
CA ILE A 2 17.75 -12.41 20.41
C ILE A 2 17.81 -11.06 19.71
N ILE A 3 17.23 -10.98 18.51
CA ILE A 3 17.10 -9.72 17.78
C ILE A 3 15.74 -9.11 18.17
N ASP A 4 15.76 -7.96 18.84
CA ASP A 4 14.54 -7.22 19.17
C ASP A 4 14.19 -6.24 18.04
N GLY A 5 13.18 -6.60 17.26
CA GLY A 5 12.71 -5.78 16.13
C GLY A 5 12.17 -4.42 16.54
N ASN A 6 11.68 -4.25 17.79
CA ASN A 6 11.17 -2.95 18.24
C ASN A 6 12.30 -1.95 18.45
N ILE A 7 13.43 -2.38 19.02
CA ILE A 7 14.60 -1.52 19.19
C ILE A 7 15.12 -1.06 17.82
N ILE A 8 15.22 -1.98 16.86
CA ILE A 8 15.67 -1.67 15.51
C ILE A 8 14.70 -0.69 14.83
N LYS A 9 13.39 -0.97 14.89
CA LYS A 9 12.35 -0.11 14.32
C LYS A 9 12.41 1.32 14.88
N GLU A 10 12.52 1.48 16.19
CA GLU A 10 12.61 2.80 16.82
C GLU A 10 13.93 3.51 16.46
N HIS A 11 15.03 2.78 16.37
CA HIS A 11 16.30 3.33 15.90
C HIS A 11 16.19 3.85 14.47
N VAL A 12 15.63 3.06 13.54
CA VAL A 12 15.42 3.46 12.15
C VAL A 12 14.51 4.68 12.06
N LYS A 13 13.38 4.71 12.80
CA LYS A 13 12.50 5.88 12.85
C LYS A 13 13.24 7.14 13.29
N ASN A 14 14.11 7.03 14.29
CA ASN A 14 14.91 8.17 14.75
C ASN A 14 15.93 8.63 13.70
N GLN A 15 16.53 7.72 12.93
CA GLN A 15 17.39 8.11 11.80
C GLN A 15 16.60 8.83 10.70
N CYS A 16 15.38 8.35 10.40
CA CYS A 16 14.51 8.97 9.41
C CYS A 16 14.09 10.41 9.78
N LYS A 17 14.05 10.76 11.08
CA LYS A 17 13.72 12.13 11.53
C LYS A 17 14.68 13.19 10.98
N ASN A 18 15.93 12.82 10.68
CA ASN A 18 16.90 13.72 10.07
C ASN A 18 16.47 14.23 8.68
N TYR A 19 15.54 13.53 8.03
CA TYR A 19 15.01 13.89 6.71
C TYR A 19 13.63 14.52 6.77
N GLN A 20 13.06 14.70 7.97
CA GLN A 20 11.69 15.15 8.16
C GLN A 20 11.39 16.48 7.44
N GLU A 21 12.31 17.45 7.49
CA GLU A 21 12.14 18.73 6.80
C GLU A 21 12.04 18.58 5.27
N GLN A 22 12.75 17.61 4.68
CA GLN A 22 12.71 17.33 3.24
C GLN A 22 11.41 16.63 2.81
N LEU A 23 10.77 15.95 3.77
CA LEU A 23 9.52 15.22 3.59
C LEU A 23 8.29 16.11 3.81
N LEU A 24 8.47 17.31 4.39
CA LEU A 24 7.38 18.28 4.54
C LEU A 24 6.73 18.56 3.18
N TRP A 25 5.40 18.55 3.18
CA TRP A 25 4.56 18.79 1.99
C TRP A 25 4.66 17.74 0.89
N LYS A 26 5.42 16.65 1.09
CA LYS A 26 5.39 15.50 0.20
C LYS A 26 4.16 14.66 0.50
N GLU A 27 3.66 14.02 -0.54
CA GLU A 27 2.50 13.15 -0.46
C GLU A 27 2.90 11.71 -0.76
N ILE A 28 2.23 10.78 -0.10
CA ILE A 28 2.20 9.37 -0.47
C ILE A 28 0.75 8.95 -0.69
N THR A 29 0.49 8.12 -1.70
CA THR A 29 -0.84 7.57 -1.94
C THR A 29 -0.89 6.11 -1.50
N ILE A 30 -1.83 5.76 -0.63
CA ILE A 30 -2.13 4.36 -0.28
C ILE A 30 -3.44 3.97 -0.95
N ILE A 31 -3.38 2.98 -1.83
CA ILE A 31 -4.51 2.44 -2.59
C ILE A 31 -4.84 1.06 -2.03
N ARG A 32 -6.09 0.83 -1.63
CA ARG A 32 -6.54 -0.46 -1.07
C ARG A 32 -7.92 -0.82 -1.59
N PHE A 33 -8.12 -2.10 -1.88
CA PHE A 33 -9.46 -2.64 -2.13
C PHE A 33 -10.17 -3.01 -0.82
N ASN A 34 -11.44 -2.66 -0.74
CA ASN A 34 -12.33 -3.12 0.31
C ASN A 34 -12.60 -4.61 0.19
N THR A 35 -12.84 -5.26 1.32
CA THR A 35 -13.33 -6.64 1.35
C THR A 35 -14.55 -6.77 0.44
N PRO A 36 -14.53 -7.64 -0.57
CA PRO A 36 -15.67 -7.89 -1.46
C PRO A 36 -16.95 -8.20 -0.69
N VAL A 37 -18.10 -7.77 -1.22
CA VAL A 37 -19.41 -7.89 -0.56
C VAL A 37 -19.73 -9.36 -0.26
N ASN A 38 -19.46 -10.26 -1.21
CA ASN A 38 -19.65 -11.69 -1.03
C ASN A 38 -18.83 -12.27 0.13
N LEU A 39 -17.64 -11.74 0.42
CA LEU A 39 -16.84 -12.16 1.57
C LEU A 39 -17.33 -11.54 2.89
N ARG A 40 -18.04 -10.41 2.83
CA ARG A 40 -18.58 -9.75 4.03
C ARG A 40 -19.84 -10.44 4.54
N ILE A 41 -20.78 -10.75 3.66
CA ILE A 41 -22.14 -11.15 4.04
C ILE A 41 -22.38 -12.66 4.06
N THR A 42 -21.49 -13.46 3.45
CA THR A 42 -21.67 -14.93 3.43
C THR A 42 -21.33 -15.52 4.80
N GLU A 43 -22.29 -16.22 5.40
CA GLU A 43 -22.15 -16.87 6.71
C GLU A 43 -21.26 -18.13 6.64
N ASN A 44 -21.33 -18.88 5.53
CA ASN A 44 -20.61 -20.14 5.34
C ASN A 44 -19.46 -19.99 4.34
N LEU A 45 -18.40 -19.28 4.75
CA LEU A 45 -17.18 -19.15 3.95
C LEU A 45 -16.35 -20.44 4.00
N SER A 46 -15.81 -20.85 2.86
CA SER A 46 -14.73 -21.85 2.82
C SER A 46 -13.47 -21.34 3.54
N GLU A 47 -12.58 -22.23 3.97
CA GLU A 47 -11.31 -21.85 4.62
C GLU A 47 -10.48 -20.87 3.77
N ARG A 48 -10.44 -21.08 2.44
CA ARG A 48 -9.77 -20.16 1.51
C ARG A 48 -10.38 -18.75 1.56
N GLN A 49 -11.71 -18.66 1.60
CA GLN A 49 -12.40 -17.37 1.66
C GLN A 49 -12.25 -16.68 3.02
N LYS A 50 -12.23 -17.44 4.12
CA LYS A 50 -11.91 -16.91 5.45
C LYS A 50 -10.49 -16.34 5.49
N SER A 51 -9.52 -17.07 4.96
CA SER A 51 -8.14 -16.59 4.85
C SER A 51 -8.05 -15.30 4.02
N LEU A 52 -8.70 -15.27 2.84
CA LEU A 52 -8.73 -14.08 2.00
C LEU A 52 -9.40 -12.88 2.69
N LYS A 53 -10.52 -13.10 3.39
CA LYS A 53 -11.18 -12.08 4.21
C LYS A 53 -10.23 -11.53 5.28
N GLY A 54 -9.53 -12.41 5.99
CA GLY A 54 -8.52 -12.02 6.98
C GLY A 54 -7.39 -11.17 6.38
N LYS A 55 -6.97 -11.44 5.13
CA LYS A 55 -6.00 -10.59 4.43
C LYS A 55 -6.52 -9.17 4.17
N TYR A 56 -7.78 -9.02 3.74
CA TYR A 56 -8.38 -7.69 3.58
C TYR A 56 -8.51 -6.93 4.91
N GLU A 57 -8.82 -7.62 6.01
CA GLU A 57 -8.89 -7.03 7.34
C GLU A 57 -7.51 -6.62 7.86
N ALA A 58 -6.49 -7.47 7.66
CA ALA A 58 -5.11 -7.15 7.98
C ALA A 58 -4.58 -5.97 7.16
N ALA A 59 -4.98 -5.85 5.90
CA ALA A 59 -4.63 -4.71 5.03
C ALA A 59 -5.12 -3.37 5.61
N LEU A 60 -6.31 -3.33 6.22
CA LEU A 60 -6.82 -2.13 6.90
C LEU A 60 -5.97 -1.76 8.12
N VAL A 61 -5.58 -2.76 8.93
CA VAL A 61 -4.70 -2.52 10.09
C VAL A 61 -3.34 -2.01 9.63
N SER A 62 -2.77 -2.61 8.59
CA SER A 62 -1.49 -2.20 7.99
C SER A 62 -1.55 -0.77 7.43
N GLU A 63 -2.63 -0.42 6.72
CA GLU A 63 -2.88 0.93 6.22
C GLU A 63 -2.86 1.96 7.37
N ASN A 64 -3.53 1.68 8.49
CA ASN A 64 -3.57 2.58 9.64
C ASN A 64 -2.18 2.75 10.30
N GLN A 65 -1.37 1.69 10.33
CA GLN A 65 0.00 1.77 10.86
C GLN A 65 0.93 2.58 9.94
N LYS A 66 0.79 2.41 8.62
CA LYS A 66 1.50 3.19 7.60
C LYS A 66 1.11 4.67 7.70
N LEU A 67 -0.19 4.97 7.79
CA LEU A 67 -0.74 6.31 7.99
C LEU A 67 -0.08 7.02 9.18
N ALA A 68 -0.18 6.41 10.37
CA ALA A 68 0.39 6.99 11.59
C ALA A 68 1.91 7.20 11.49
N THR A 69 2.61 6.32 10.75
CA THR A 69 4.06 6.45 10.55
C THR A 69 4.38 7.62 9.61
N PHE A 70 3.76 7.71 8.43
CA PHE A 70 4.01 8.79 7.48
C PHE A 70 3.62 10.16 8.04
N GLU A 71 2.46 10.26 8.71
CA GLU A 71 2.02 11.50 9.35
C GLU A 71 2.99 11.95 10.44
N SER A 72 3.60 11.02 11.18
CA SER A 72 4.62 11.36 12.20
C SER A 72 5.88 12.01 11.61
N PHE A 73 6.12 11.85 10.30
CA PHE A 73 7.19 12.52 9.55
C PHE A 73 6.71 13.74 8.74
N GLY A 74 5.46 14.19 8.94
CA GLY A 74 4.91 15.35 8.22
C GLY A 74 4.60 15.09 6.75
N VAL A 75 4.56 13.82 6.33
CA VAL A 75 4.13 13.41 4.99
C VAL A 75 2.61 13.38 4.96
N LYS A 76 2.01 13.99 3.94
CA LYS A 76 0.57 13.89 3.72
C LYS A 76 0.24 12.54 3.08
N VAL A 77 -0.79 11.86 3.60
CA VAL A 77 -1.22 10.56 3.08
C VAL A 77 -2.55 10.71 2.35
N ASN A 78 -2.55 10.46 1.04
CA ASN A 78 -3.76 10.33 0.25
C ASN A 78 -4.25 8.88 0.33
N ARG A 79 -5.53 8.67 0.63
CA ARG A 79 -6.12 7.34 0.79
C ARG A 79 -7.14 7.08 -0.31
N GLU A 80 -6.90 6.05 -1.12
CA GLU A 80 -7.80 5.60 -2.17
C GLU A 80 -8.37 4.23 -1.77
N THR A 81 -9.56 4.25 -1.15
CA THR A 81 -10.27 3.02 -0.77
C THR A 81 -11.29 2.66 -1.85
N LEU A 82 -11.05 1.54 -2.53
CA LEU A 82 -11.80 1.13 -3.71
C LEU A 82 -12.76 -0.02 -3.41
N SER A 83 -13.96 0.06 -3.96
CA SER A 83 -14.93 -1.05 -3.94
C SER A 83 -14.69 -1.92 -5.19
N PRO A 84 -14.27 -3.19 -5.06
CA PRO A 84 -13.92 -4.01 -6.21
C PRO A 84 -15.10 -4.31 -7.15
N GLU A 85 -16.33 -4.19 -6.66
CA GLU A 85 -17.56 -4.32 -7.43
C GLU A 85 -17.89 -3.07 -8.25
N ASP A 86 -17.57 -1.88 -7.73
CA ASP A 86 -17.99 -0.60 -8.33
C ASP A 86 -16.92 0.03 -9.22
N ILE A 87 -15.64 -0.26 -8.95
CA ILE A 87 -14.51 0.30 -9.70
C ILE A 87 -14.26 -0.49 -10.99
N THR A 88 -14.15 0.23 -12.12
CA THR A 88 -13.73 -0.34 -13.40
C THR A 88 -12.21 -0.43 -13.50
N ILE A 89 -11.72 -1.26 -14.42
CA ILE A 89 -10.27 -1.33 -14.72
C ILE A 89 -9.77 0.05 -15.15
N GLU A 90 -10.46 0.73 -16.06
CA GLU A 90 -10.08 2.06 -16.54
C GLU A 90 -10.01 3.10 -15.41
N GLN A 91 -10.95 3.08 -14.47
CA GLN A 91 -10.93 3.97 -13.30
C GLN A 91 -9.70 3.70 -12.42
N PHE A 92 -9.39 2.43 -12.16
CA PHE A 92 -8.20 2.05 -11.41
C PHE A 92 -6.90 2.50 -12.12
N GLN A 93 -6.82 2.27 -13.44
CA GLN A 93 -5.69 2.73 -14.25
C GLN A 93 -5.53 4.26 -14.21
N ASN A 94 -6.64 5.01 -14.24
CA ASN A 94 -6.60 6.47 -14.13
C ASN A 94 -6.11 6.93 -12.76
N ILE A 95 -6.44 6.23 -11.67
CA ILE A 95 -5.86 6.52 -10.35
C ILE A 95 -4.33 6.36 -10.39
N LEU A 96 -3.82 5.27 -10.99
CA LEU A 96 -2.38 5.05 -11.12
C LEU A 96 -1.69 6.11 -11.99
N ARG A 97 -2.29 6.53 -13.10
CA ARG A 97 -1.78 7.63 -13.94
C ARG A 97 -1.75 8.95 -13.18
N ASN A 98 -2.82 9.29 -12.47
CA ASN A 98 -2.87 10.50 -11.64
C ASN A 98 -1.80 10.51 -10.54
N VAL A 99 -1.51 9.34 -9.95
CA VAL A 99 -0.41 9.16 -9.01
C VAL A 99 0.93 9.43 -9.68
N ASN A 100 1.17 8.94 -10.90
CA ASN A 100 2.40 9.18 -11.65
C ASN A 100 2.56 10.66 -12.04
N ASP A 101 1.50 11.29 -12.51
CA ASP A 101 1.53 12.66 -13.04
C ASP A 101 1.63 13.72 -11.92
N ASN A 102 1.24 13.38 -10.68
CA ASN A 102 1.32 14.30 -9.56
C ASN A 102 2.74 14.38 -8.98
N GLU A 103 3.43 15.50 -9.22
CA GLU A 103 4.79 15.75 -8.72
C GLU A 103 4.90 15.83 -7.19
N ASN A 104 3.81 16.14 -6.48
CA ASN A 104 3.78 16.16 -5.01
C ASN A 104 3.71 14.74 -4.43
N VAL A 105 3.14 13.79 -5.17
CA VAL A 105 3.10 12.37 -4.80
C VAL A 105 4.45 11.73 -5.13
N LYS A 106 5.21 11.40 -4.08
CA LYS A 106 6.56 10.83 -4.19
C LYS A 106 6.58 9.31 -4.22
N ALA A 107 5.53 8.69 -3.71
CA ALA A 107 5.43 7.24 -3.65
C ALA A 107 3.96 6.81 -3.62
N ALA A 108 3.74 5.54 -3.93
CA ALA A 108 2.46 4.87 -3.80
C ALA A 108 2.63 3.47 -3.22
N ILE A 109 1.60 3.04 -2.52
CA ILE A 109 1.45 1.70 -1.98
C ILE A 109 0.14 1.15 -2.51
N VAL A 110 0.19 0.03 -3.25
CA VAL A 110 -1.01 -0.71 -3.63
C VAL A 110 -1.13 -1.94 -2.72
N GLN A 111 -2.06 -1.87 -1.77
CA GLN A 111 -2.14 -2.85 -0.70
C GLN A 111 -2.84 -4.13 -1.16
N PHE A 112 -2.14 -5.26 -1.05
CA PHE A 112 -2.74 -6.58 -1.21
C PHE A 112 -3.77 -6.88 -0.11
N PRO A 113 -4.82 -7.67 -0.41
CA PRO A 113 -5.06 -8.38 -1.66
C PRO A 113 -5.68 -7.51 -2.78
N ILE A 114 -5.11 -7.62 -3.98
CA ILE A 114 -5.58 -6.96 -5.21
C ILE A 114 -6.45 -7.98 -5.96
N PRO A 115 -7.68 -7.63 -6.38
CA PRO A 115 -8.48 -8.53 -7.20
C PRO A 115 -7.81 -8.79 -8.55
N SER A 116 -7.77 -10.05 -8.99
CA SER A 116 -6.99 -10.49 -10.16
C SER A 116 -7.26 -9.70 -11.45
N LYS A 117 -8.48 -9.21 -11.64
CA LYS A 117 -8.85 -8.38 -12.81
C LYS A 117 -8.09 -7.04 -12.89
N PHE A 118 -7.40 -6.63 -11.82
CA PHE A 118 -6.63 -5.38 -11.75
C PHE A 118 -5.11 -5.60 -11.70
N GLU A 119 -4.63 -6.85 -11.58
CA GLU A 119 -3.21 -7.15 -11.41
C GLU A 119 -2.38 -6.61 -12.59
N ASP A 120 -2.83 -6.84 -13.83
CA ASP A 120 -2.16 -6.32 -15.04
C ASP A 120 -2.08 -4.79 -15.09
N SER A 121 -2.95 -4.09 -14.36
CA SER A 121 -2.92 -2.62 -14.34
C SER A 121 -1.78 -2.06 -13.48
N LEU A 122 -1.15 -2.88 -12.63
CA LEU A 122 -0.04 -2.44 -11.77
C LEU A 122 1.19 -2.01 -12.56
N GLU A 123 1.38 -2.51 -13.79
CA GLU A 123 2.45 -2.09 -14.69
C GLU A 123 2.40 -0.59 -15.02
N ILE A 124 1.23 0.05 -14.87
CA ILE A 124 1.05 1.48 -15.09
C ILE A 124 1.75 2.30 -14.01
N LEU A 125 1.80 1.82 -12.76
CA LEU A 125 2.42 2.56 -11.66
C LEU A 125 3.91 2.75 -11.96
N SER A 126 4.43 3.98 -11.90
CA SER A 126 5.81 4.24 -12.29
C SER A 126 6.81 3.54 -11.34
N PRO A 127 7.92 2.94 -11.82
CA PRO A 127 8.83 2.17 -10.98
C PRO A 127 9.39 2.98 -9.81
N GLU A 128 9.65 4.27 -10.01
CA GLU A 128 10.18 5.18 -8.99
C GLU A 128 9.17 5.56 -7.90
N LYS A 129 7.87 5.33 -8.15
CA LYS A 129 6.81 5.55 -7.15
C LYS A 129 6.36 4.26 -6.48
N ASP A 130 6.72 3.09 -7.01
CA ASP A 130 6.37 1.78 -6.45
C ASP A 130 7.32 1.38 -5.31
N ILE A 131 7.03 1.82 -4.08
CA ILE A 131 7.88 1.54 -2.92
C ILE A 131 7.62 0.18 -2.25
N ASP A 132 6.47 -0.45 -2.56
CA ASP A 132 6.13 -1.79 -2.07
C ASP A 132 6.50 -2.89 -3.11
N ILE A 133 7.00 -2.51 -4.28
CA ILE A 133 7.35 -3.34 -5.46
C ILE A 133 6.23 -4.28 -5.87
N VAL A 134 5.02 -3.75 -5.98
CA VAL A 134 3.85 -4.56 -6.37
C VAL A 134 3.91 -5.04 -7.82
N ARG A 135 4.78 -4.42 -8.64
CA ARG A 135 5.09 -4.86 -10.01
C ARG A 135 5.96 -6.10 -10.07
N GLU A 136 6.56 -6.52 -8.96
CA GLU A 136 7.58 -7.59 -8.90
C GLU A 136 8.84 -7.31 -9.75
N GLU A 137 9.02 -6.09 -10.23
CA GLU A 137 10.19 -5.63 -10.96
C GLU A 137 11.12 -4.84 -10.03
N THR A 138 12.41 -5.15 -10.05
CA THR A 138 13.41 -4.39 -9.29
C THR A 138 13.46 -2.94 -9.76
N ASN A 139 13.47 -1.98 -8.83
CA ASN A 139 13.77 -0.59 -9.14
C ASN A 139 15.12 -0.20 -8.54
N ASP A 140 15.60 1.02 -8.83
CA ASP A 140 16.90 1.52 -8.33
C ASP A 140 16.98 1.61 -6.79
N LEU A 141 15.84 1.46 -6.08
CA LEU A 141 15.72 1.62 -4.63
C LEU A 141 15.51 0.29 -3.90
N PHE A 142 14.84 -0.67 -4.51
CA PHE A 142 14.40 -1.91 -3.87
C PHE A 142 14.43 -3.10 -4.84
N SER A 143 14.86 -4.25 -4.34
CA SER A 143 15.08 -5.49 -5.12
C SER A 143 14.08 -6.61 -4.85
N ALA A 144 13.16 -6.45 -3.89
CA ALA A 144 12.09 -7.41 -3.59
C ALA A 144 10.87 -6.75 -2.92
N PRO A 145 9.64 -7.23 -3.16
CA PRO A 145 8.42 -6.64 -2.59
C PRO A 145 8.32 -6.83 -1.08
N ALA A 146 7.82 -5.82 -0.37
CA ALA A 146 7.66 -5.88 1.09
C ALA A 146 6.53 -6.83 1.54
N SER A 147 5.74 -7.37 0.61
CA SER A 147 4.49 -8.11 0.91
C SER A 147 4.66 -9.63 1.08
N TYR A 148 5.88 -10.18 1.01
CA TYR A 148 6.15 -11.63 1.10
C TYR A 148 6.48 -12.15 2.52
N ILE A 149 6.16 -11.39 3.58
CA ILE A 149 6.39 -11.79 4.98
C ILE A 149 5.09 -12.24 5.64
#